data_AF-A0A2A9EB75-F1
#
_entry.id   AF-A0A2A9EB75-F1
#
_cell.length_a   1.000
_cell.length_b   1.000
_cell.length_c   1.000
_cell.angle_alpha   90.00
_cell.angle_beta   90.00
_cell.angle_gamma   90.00
#
_symmetry.space_group_name_H-M   'P 1'
#
loop_
_entity.id
_entity.type
_entity.pdbx_description
1 polymer ?
#
loop_
_entity_poly.entity_id
_entity_poly.type
_entity_poly.pdbx_seq_one_letter_code
_entity_poly.pdbx_strand_id
1 'polypeptide(L)'
;MSTPTIPSAPAFNEPAPSGALLLLGQGVDLDSERGVECTGALPAASDPNLVERARAARAALGDRVFVLGHHYQRDEVIDFADVTGDSFKLAREAAARPDAEYVVFCGVHFMAESADILTSDAQQVVLPDLAAGCSMADMATIDQVEDAWDVLEEIGIADRTVPVTYMNSTAAIKAFTGRRAGTVCTSSNAHVALRWAFDKVGGVEGDGKVLFMPDQHLGRNTALRDLGMKPEDCVVYDPRKPGGGLTPEQLVAARMILWRGHCSVHGRFSPQNVHDIRAAVPGVNVLVHPECKNEVVELADMVGSTEYIIKALDAAEPGSSWAIGTELNLVRRLAAAHPDKNVHYLDSTVCFCSTMNRIDLPHLVWALESLVAGKVVNQIVVDSDDAYWARVALDQMLALPGH
;
A
#
# COMPACT_ATOMS: atom_id res chain seq x y z
N MET A 1 -42.58 28.48 21.59
CA MET A 1 -41.12 28.37 21.39
C MET A 1 -40.88 27.08 20.62
N SER A 2 -40.71 27.19 19.31
CA SER A 2 -40.43 26.04 18.45
C SER A 2 -38.96 25.70 18.61
N THR A 3 -38.67 24.53 19.18
CA THR A 3 -37.33 23.94 19.20
C THR A 3 -36.83 23.78 17.76
N PRO A 4 -35.66 24.34 17.40
CA PRO A 4 -35.09 24.13 16.09
C PRO A 4 -34.64 22.67 15.98
N THR A 5 -35.18 21.96 15.00
CA THR A 5 -34.72 20.64 14.57
C THR A 5 -33.29 20.77 14.07
N ILE A 6 -32.35 20.13 14.76
CA ILE A 6 -30.97 19.99 14.29
C ILE A 6 -31.04 19.19 12.98
N PRO A 7 -30.51 19.68 11.84
CA PRO A 7 -30.44 18.89 10.63
C PRO A 7 -29.61 17.63 10.91
N SER A 8 -30.14 16.46 10.56
CA SER A 8 -29.39 15.20 10.67
C SER A 8 -28.08 15.35 9.91
N ALA A 9 -26.96 15.01 10.55
CA ALA A 9 -25.67 14.93 9.86
C ALA A 9 -25.83 14.09 8.58
N PRO A 10 -25.20 14.47 7.46
CA PRO A 10 -25.25 13.70 6.24
C PRO A 10 -24.64 12.33 6.53
N ALA A 11 -25.47 11.29 6.52
CA ALA A 11 -25.02 9.92 6.70
C ALA A 11 -24.15 9.54 5.50
N PHE A 12 -23.01 8.88 5.75
CA PHE A 12 -22.18 8.32 4.68
C PHE A 12 -23.02 7.39 3.81
N ASN A 13 -23.14 7.71 2.52
CA ASN A 13 -23.87 6.88 1.57
C ASN A 13 -23.00 5.68 1.19
N GLU A 14 -23.37 4.50 1.69
CA GLU A 14 -22.69 3.25 1.38
C GLU A 14 -22.79 2.93 -0.12
N PRO A 15 -21.66 2.67 -0.80
CA PRO A 15 -21.68 2.16 -2.17
C PRO A 15 -22.36 0.78 -2.23
N ALA A 16 -22.93 0.46 -3.39
CA ALA A 16 -23.60 -0.82 -3.58
C ALA A 16 -22.60 -1.99 -3.51
N PRO A 17 -22.96 -3.13 -2.87
CA PRO A 17 -22.10 -4.32 -2.88
C PRO A 17 -21.89 -4.80 -4.32
N SER A 18 -20.64 -5.13 -4.67
CA SER A 18 -20.35 -5.68 -5.98
C SER A 18 -21.03 -7.05 -6.15
N GLY A 19 -21.58 -7.33 -7.33
CA GLY A 19 -22.14 -8.66 -7.64
C GLY A 19 -21.10 -9.80 -7.55
N ALA A 20 -19.80 -9.47 -7.52
CA ALA A 20 -18.72 -10.41 -7.32
C ALA A 20 -18.64 -10.95 -5.87
N LEU A 21 -19.03 -10.15 -4.86
CA LEU A 21 -19.12 -10.61 -3.47
C LEU A 21 -20.19 -11.70 -3.28
N LEU A 22 -21.25 -11.67 -4.09
CA LEU A 22 -22.29 -12.71 -4.11
C LEU A 22 -21.78 -14.05 -4.69
N LEU A 23 -20.79 -14.01 -5.58
CA LEU A 23 -20.18 -15.19 -6.19
C LEU A 23 -19.10 -15.83 -5.30
N LEU A 24 -18.38 -15.05 -4.50
CA LEU A 24 -17.35 -15.53 -3.57
C LEU A 24 -17.93 -16.25 -2.34
N GLY A 25 -19.24 -16.20 -2.12
CA GLY A 25 -19.93 -16.84 -0.99
C GLY A 25 -20.57 -18.20 -1.29
N GLN A 26 -20.49 -18.71 -2.52
CA GLN A 26 -21.21 -19.95 -2.93
C GLN A 26 -20.32 -21.02 -3.57
N GLY A 27 -19.08 -21.17 -3.10
CA GLY A 27 -18.25 -22.31 -3.48
C GLY A 27 -16.92 -22.34 -2.73
N VAL A 28 -16.56 -23.49 -2.18
CA VAL A 28 -15.20 -23.77 -1.73
C VAL A 28 -14.49 -24.38 -2.94
N ASP A 29 -13.61 -23.61 -3.57
CA ASP A 29 -12.74 -24.13 -4.61
C ASP A 29 -11.49 -24.76 -3.96
N LEU A 30 -11.52 -26.09 -3.84
CA LEU A 30 -10.41 -26.87 -3.28
C LEU A 30 -9.18 -26.90 -4.19
N ASP A 31 -9.29 -26.42 -5.44
CA ASP A 31 -8.20 -26.32 -6.41
C ASP A 31 -7.66 -24.88 -6.56
N SER A 32 -8.16 -23.92 -5.77
CA SER A 32 -7.62 -22.56 -5.76
C SER A 32 -6.18 -22.53 -5.23
N GLU A 33 -5.29 -21.79 -5.92
CA GLU A 33 -3.85 -21.84 -5.72
C GLU A 33 -3.44 -21.71 -4.24
N ARG A 34 -2.87 -22.81 -3.72
CA ARG A 34 -2.27 -23.05 -2.40
C ARG A 34 -2.35 -21.88 -1.43
N GLY A 35 -3.49 -21.80 -0.73
CA GLY A 35 -3.54 -21.14 0.58
C GLY A 35 -2.63 -21.87 1.55
N VAL A 36 -1.75 -21.13 2.23
CA VAL A 36 -0.97 -21.66 3.34
C VAL A 36 -1.96 -22.02 4.45
N GLU A 37 -2.09 -23.32 4.76
CA GLU A 37 -2.96 -23.78 5.84
C GLU A 37 -2.47 -23.19 7.17
N CYS A 38 -3.31 -22.38 7.82
CA CYS A 38 -3.08 -22.01 9.22
C CYS A 38 -3.05 -23.30 10.04
N THR A 39 -1.89 -23.62 10.64
CA THR A 39 -1.63 -24.90 11.33
C THR A 39 -2.44 -25.10 12.64
N GLY A 40 -3.42 -24.24 12.91
CA GLY A 40 -4.33 -24.31 14.06
C GLY A 40 -5.77 -23.98 13.67
N ALA A 41 -6.73 -24.49 14.44
CA ALA A 41 -8.13 -24.10 14.28
C ALA A 41 -8.28 -22.63 14.70
N LEU A 42 -8.38 -21.74 13.72
CA LEU A 42 -8.76 -20.35 13.96
C LEU A 42 -10.07 -20.30 14.76
N PRO A 43 -10.24 -19.35 15.69
CA PRO A 43 -11.53 -19.10 16.30
C PRO A 43 -12.61 -18.88 15.22
N ALA A 44 -13.83 -19.36 15.47
CA ALA A 44 -14.93 -19.08 14.55
C ALA A 44 -15.18 -17.57 14.50
N ALA A 45 -15.34 -16.99 13.31
CA ALA A 45 -15.68 -15.57 13.14
C ALA A 45 -16.99 -15.17 13.84
N SER A 46 -17.86 -16.14 14.13
CA SER A 46 -19.10 -15.94 14.89
C SER A 46 -18.94 -16.00 16.42
N ASP A 47 -17.73 -16.22 16.95
CA ASP A 47 -17.51 -16.26 18.39
C ASP A 47 -17.73 -14.86 19.00
N PRO A 48 -18.74 -14.67 19.87
CA PRO A 48 -19.05 -13.37 20.45
C PRO A 48 -17.99 -12.88 21.45
N ASN A 49 -17.05 -13.74 21.86
CA ASN A 49 -16.05 -13.42 22.87
C ASN A 49 -14.71 -12.98 22.28
N LEU A 50 -14.57 -12.87 20.95
CA LEU A 50 -13.29 -12.57 20.31
C LEU A 50 -12.65 -11.27 20.82
N VAL A 51 -13.45 -10.23 21.03
CA VAL A 51 -12.97 -8.94 21.55
C VAL A 51 -12.39 -9.11 22.96
N GLU A 52 -13.10 -9.80 23.86
CA GLU A 52 -12.64 -10.02 25.23
C GLU A 52 -11.41 -10.94 25.29
N ARG A 53 -11.33 -11.93 24.39
CA ARG A 53 -10.17 -12.80 24.23
C ARG A 53 -8.94 -12.02 23.75
N ALA A 54 -9.08 -11.16 22.74
CA ALA A 54 -8.01 -10.29 22.28
C ALA A 54 -7.52 -9.36 23.41
N ARG A 55 -8.43 -8.74 24.16
CA ARG A 55 -8.08 -7.90 25.31
C ARG A 55 -7.31 -8.67 26.39
N ALA A 56 -7.78 -9.85 26.74
CA ALA A 56 -7.12 -10.72 27.71
C ALA A 56 -5.72 -11.13 27.24
N ALA A 57 -5.57 -11.50 25.96
CA ALA A 57 -4.28 -11.88 25.40
C ALA A 57 -3.30 -10.70 25.35
N ARG A 58 -3.74 -9.50 24.91
CA ARG A 58 -2.91 -8.29 24.96
C ARG A 58 -2.50 -7.96 26.39
N ALA A 59 -3.41 -8.02 27.35
CA ALA A 59 -3.10 -7.76 28.76
C ALA A 59 -2.09 -8.78 29.35
N ALA A 60 -2.18 -10.05 28.94
CA ALA A 60 -1.24 -11.10 29.37
C ALA A 60 0.16 -10.91 28.78
N LEU A 61 0.27 -10.41 27.55
CA LEU A 61 1.54 -10.09 26.91
C LEU A 61 2.15 -8.77 27.41
N GLY A 62 1.32 -7.79 27.77
CA GLY A 62 1.76 -6.48 28.25
C GLY A 62 2.68 -5.78 27.25
N ASP A 63 3.75 -5.17 27.75
CA ASP A 63 4.72 -4.42 26.94
C ASP A 63 5.58 -5.30 26.01
N ARG A 64 5.49 -6.64 26.13
CA ARG A 64 6.21 -7.57 25.24
C ARG A 64 5.62 -7.61 23.83
N VAL A 65 4.39 -7.13 23.62
CA VAL A 65 3.74 -7.13 22.31
C VAL A 65 3.43 -5.72 21.82
N PHE A 66 3.81 -5.44 20.58
CA PHE A 66 3.49 -4.20 19.88
C PHE A 66 2.65 -4.51 18.63
N VAL A 67 1.44 -3.97 18.56
CA VAL A 67 0.48 -4.23 17.48
C VAL A 67 0.43 -3.03 16.54
N LEU A 68 0.73 -3.27 15.27
CA LEU A 68 0.80 -2.25 14.22
C LEU A 68 -0.38 -2.38 13.27
N GLY A 69 -1.16 -1.31 13.08
CA GLY A 69 -2.34 -1.31 12.22
C GLY A 69 -2.17 -0.44 10.97
N HIS A 70 -2.28 -1.02 9.78
CA HIS A 70 -2.31 -0.21 8.56
C HIS A 70 -3.63 0.54 8.39
N HIS A 71 -3.65 1.75 7.82
CA HIS A 71 -4.88 2.55 7.64
C HIS A 71 -6.03 1.85 6.90
N TYR A 72 -5.74 0.86 6.04
CA TYR A 72 -6.76 0.11 5.29
C TYR A 72 -7.34 -1.08 6.08
N GLN A 73 -6.82 -1.33 7.28
CA GLN A 73 -7.25 -2.45 8.08
C GLN A 73 -8.66 -2.24 8.63
N ARG A 74 -9.36 -3.34 8.91
CA ARG A 74 -10.69 -3.36 9.53
C ARG A 74 -10.68 -2.65 10.87
N ASP A 75 -11.76 -1.94 11.19
CA ASP A 75 -11.88 -1.22 12.47
C ASP A 75 -11.78 -2.15 13.68
N GLU A 76 -12.38 -3.34 13.60
CA GLU A 76 -12.31 -4.37 14.66
C GLU A 76 -10.88 -4.84 14.99
N VAL A 77 -9.93 -4.66 14.06
CA VAL A 77 -8.51 -4.96 14.23
C VAL A 77 -7.74 -3.71 14.66
N ILE A 78 -8.07 -2.55 14.08
CA ILE A 78 -7.47 -1.25 14.43
C ILE A 78 -7.72 -0.89 15.90
N ASP A 79 -8.85 -1.28 16.47
CA ASP A 79 -9.16 -1.08 17.91
C ASP A 79 -8.12 -1.71 18.85
N PHE A 80 -7.31 -2.65 18.35
CA PHE A 80 -6.23 -3.30 19.09
C PHE A 80 -4.83 -2.82 18.72
N ALA A 81 -4.69 -1.96 17.70
CA ALA A 81 -3.40 -1.43 17.27
C ALA A 81 -2.87 -0.38 18.26
N ASP A 82 -1.59 -0.45 18.60
CA ASP A 82 -0.91 0.59 19.40
C ASP A 82 -0.59 1.82 18.54
N VAL A 83 -0.27 1.58 17.27
CA VAL A 83 0.01 2.63 16.29
C VAL A 83 -0.68 2.32 14.98
N THR A 84 -1.30 3.36 14.41
CA THR A 84 -1.87 3.34 13.07
C THR A 84 -1.06 4.24 12.14
N GLY A 85 -0.79 3.77 10.92
CA GLY A 85 0.08 4.46 9.98
C GLY A 85 0.09 3.87 8.57
N ASP A 86 0.84 4.55 7.69
CA ASP A 86 1.28 3.98 6.43
C ASP A 86 2.38 2.93 6.65
N SER A 87 2.71 2.16 5.60
CA SER A 87 3.67 1.05 5.67
C SER A 87 5.01 1.44 6.27
N PHE A 88 5.49 2.64 5.97
CA PHE A 88 6.82 3.07 6.38
C PHE A 88 6.87 3.56 7.82
N LYS A 89 5.88 4.37 8.22
CA LYS A 89 5.71 4.80 9.62
C LYS A 89 5.66 3.58 10.54
N LEU A 90 4.88 2.56 10.18
CA LEU A 90 4.75 1.35 11.00
C LEU A 90 6.08 0.60 11.16
N ALA A 91 6.84 0.42 10.08
CA ALA A 91 8.14 -0.26 10.15
C ALA A 91 9.15 0.52 11.03
N ARG A 92 9.13 1.86 11.00
CA ARG A 92 9.95 2.70 11.89
C ARG A 92 9.53 2.59 13.36
N GLU A 93 8.23 2.63 13.63
CA GLU A 93 7.69 2.51 14.98
C GLU A 93 8.02 1.14 15.59
N ALA A 94 8.02 0.08 14.77
CA ALA A 94 8.49 -1.25 15.18
C ALA A 94 9.95 -1.21 15.68
N ALA A 95 10.85 -0.61 14.89
CA ALA A 95 12.27 -0.49 15.22
C ALA A 95 12.53 0.45 16.40
N ALA A 96 11.67 1.44 16.62
CA ALA A 96 11.76 2.38 17.74
C ALA A 96 11.31 1.78 19.09
N ARG A 97 10.84 0.52 19.09
CA ARG A 97 10.37 -0.21 20.28
C ARG A 97 11.19 -1.49 20.52
N PRO A 98 12.50 -1.39 20.79
CA PRO A 98 13.38 -2.56 20.91
C PRO A 98 13.02 -3.49 22.08
N ASP A 99 12.30 -2.98 23.10
CA ASP A 99 11.86 -3.78 24.25
C ASP A 99 10.64 -4.68 23.95
N ALA A 100 9.96 -4.46 22.82
CA ALA A 100 8.85 -5.30 22.39
C ALA A 100 9.38 -6.57 21.70
N GLU A 101 9.31 -7.70 22.39
CA GLU A 101 9.71 -9.02 21.89
C GLU A 101 8.91 -9.44 20.64
N TYR A 102 7.63 -9.11 20.60
CA TYR A 102 6.73 -9.46 19.50
C TYR A 102 6.19 -8.22 18.81
N VAL A 103 6.32 -8.16 17.49
CA VAL A 103 5.68 -7.14 16.64
C VAL A 103 4.59 -7.81 15.82
N VAL A 104 3.31 -7.61 16.18
CA VAL A 104 2.19 -8.15 15.41
C VAL A 104 1.80 -7.13 14.33
N PHE A 105 2.07 -7.46 13.08
CA PHE A 105 1.87 -6.56 11.95
C PHE A 105 0.50 -6.80 11.28
N CYS A 106 -0.51 -5.99 11.61
CA CYS A 106 -1.85 -6.04 11.01
C CYS A 106 -1.88 -5.27 9.68
N GLY A 107 -1.17 -5.81 8.68
CA GLY A 107 -1.10 -5.29 7.31
C GLY A 107 -0.97 -6.41 6.29
N VAL A 108 0.05 -6.35 5.43
CA VAL A 108 0.33 -7.37 4.41
C VAL A 108 1.79 -7.78 4.43
N HIS A 109 2.12 -8.90 3.79
CA HIS A 109 3.40 -9.61 3.87
C HIS A 109 4.62 -8.70 3.71
N PHE A 110 4.71 -7.93 2.61
CA PHE A 110 5.87 -7.06 2.37
C PHE A 110 6.05 -5.96 3.43
N MET A 111 4.97 -5.54 4.10
CA MET A 111 5.05 -4.54 5.17
C MET A 111 5.66 -5.17 6.42
N ALA A 112 5.28 -6.41 6.72
CA ALA A 112 5.88 -7.19 7.79
C ALA A 112 7.36 -7.52 7.49
N GLU A 113 7.72 -7.85 6.25
CA GLU A 113 9.13 -7.98 5.82
C GLU A 113 9.91 -6.69 6.06
N SER A 114 9.31 -5.54 5.76
CA SER A 114 9.97 -4.25 5.97
C SER A 114 10.16 -3.93 7.46
N ALA A 115 9.25 -4.39 8.32
CA ALA A 115 9.43 -4.31 9.77
C ALA A 115 10.60 -5.21 10.20
N ASP A 116 10.63 -6.47 9.75
CA ASP A 116 11.68 -7.45 10.07
C ASP A 116 13.08 -6.93 9.69
N ILE A 117 13.22 -6.33 8.50
CA ILE A 117 14.46 -5.72 8.02
C ILE A 117 14.97 -4.58 8.93
N LEU A 118 14.06 -3.81 9.54
CA LEU A 118 14.41 -2.63 10.33
C LEU A 118 14.53 -2.92 11.83
N THR A 119 13.82 -3.93 12.33
CA THR A 119 13.87 -4.37 13.73
C THR A 119 15.17 -5.11 14.05
N SER A 120 15.41 -5.35 15.33
CA SER A 120 16.56 -6.17 15.77
C SER A 120 16.24 -7.67 15.77
N ASP A 121 17.27 -8.52 15.73
CA ASP A 121 17.14 -9.99 15.85
C ASP A 121 16.41 -10.47 17.11
N ALA A 122 16.31 -9.61 18.14
CA ALA A 122 15.58 -9.91 19.37
C ALA A 122 14.06 -9.75 19.23
N GLN A 123 13.59 -9.07 18.18
CA GLN A 123 12.18 -8.85 17.92
C GLN A 123 11.68 -9.85 16.89
N GLN A 124 10.50 -10.42 17.14
CA GLN A 124 9.88 -11.38 16.24
C GLN A 124 8.66 -10.75 15.59
N VAL A 125 8.75 -10.50 14.28
CA VAL A 125 7.64 -9.94 13.50
C VAL A 125 6.68 -11.06 13.12
N VAL A 126 5.42 -10.89 13.50
CA VAL A 126 4.34 -11.86 13.30
C VAL A 126 3.29 -11.27 12.38
N LEU A 127 2.96 -11.98 11.30
CA LEU A 127 1.85 -11.65 10.42
C LEU A 127 0.65 -12.56 10.75
N PRO A 128 -0.49 -12.03 11.24
CA PRO A 128 -1.63 -12.85 11.64
C PRO A 128 -2.13 -13.85 10.59
N ASP A 129 -2.02 -13.51 9.30
CA ASP A 129 -2.33 -14.41 8.18
C ASP A 129 -1.25 -14.29 7.09
N LEU A 130 -0.51 -15.37 6.81
CA LEU A 130 0.52 -15.40 5.77
C LEU A 130 -0.03 -15.19 4.35
N ALA A 131 -1.32 -15.46 4.13
CA ALA A 131 -1.96 -15.19 2.86
C ALA A 131 -2.40 -13.72 2.69
N ALA A 132 -2.19 -12.87 3.70
CA ALA A 132 -2.32 -11.41 3.56
C ALA A 132 -1.17 -10.84 2.71
N GLY A 133 -1.18 -11.13 1.40
CA GLY A 133 -0.22 -10.62 0.42
C GLY A 133 -0.59 -9.24 -0.13
N CYS A 134 -0.01 -8.87 -1.27
CA CYS A 134 -0.44 -7.68 -2.01
C CYS A 134 -0.38 -8.02 -3.49
N SER A 135 -1.56 -8.09 -4.12
CA SER A 135 -1.69 -8.46 -5.52
C SER A 135 -0.74 -7.67 -6.43
N MET A 136 -0.50 -6.40 -6.12
CA MET A 136 0.42 -5.53 -6.85
C MET A 136 1.90 -5.81 -6.57
N ALA A 137 2.29 -6.07 -5.32
CA ALA A 137 3.66 -6.47 -4.99
C ALA A 137 4.01 -7.78 -5.70
N ASP A 138 3.04 -8.69 -5.79
CA ASP A 138 3.15 -9.99 -6.46
C ASP A 138 3.13 -9.88 -8.01
N MET A 139 2.87 -8.69 -8.58
CA MET A 139 2.97 -8.47 -10.04
C MET A 139 4.42 -8.34 -10.52
N ALA A 140 5.39 -8.26 -9.61
CA ALA A 140 6.81 -8.31 -9.90
C ALA A 140 7.44 -9.44 -9.09
N THR A 141 8.14 -10.36 -9.76
CA THR A 141 8.98 -11.36 -9.10
C THR A 141 10.45 -11.01 -9.30
N ILE A 142 11.32 -11.46 -8.38
CA ILE A 142 12.75 -11.15 -8.47
C ILE A 142 13.35 -11.65 -9.79
N ASP A 143 13.06 -12.88 -10.21
CA ASP A 143 13.54 -13.45 -11.47
C ASP A 143 13.17 -12.56 -12.68
N GLN A 144 11.93 -12.05 -12.71
CA GLN A 144 11.48 -11.16 -13.80
C GLN A 144 12.21 -9.82 -13.78
N VAL A 145 12.52 -9.30 -12.59
CA VAL A 145 13.23 -8.02 -12.43
C VAL A 145 14.69 -8.17 -12.85
N GLU A 146 15.32 -9.31 -12.52
CA GLU A 146 16.67 -9.64 -12.98
C GLU A 146 16.71 -9.81 -14.51
N ASP A 147 15.78 -10.59 -15.10
CA ASP A 147 15.64 -10.71 -16.56
C ASP A 147 15.44 -9.35 -17.23
N ALA A 148 14.61 -8.48 -16.66
CA ALA A 148 14.38 -7.14 -17.18
C ALA A 148 15.65 -6.29 -17.12
N TRP A 149 16.44 -6.43 -16.06
CA TRP A 149 17.69 -5.71 -15.91
C TRP A 149 18.75 -6.19 -16.89
N ASP A 150 18.85 -7.50 -17.13
CA ASP A 150 19.74 -8.08 -18.14
C ASP A 150 19.45 -7.52 -19.53
N VAL A 151 18.16 -7.34 -19.89
CA VAL A 151 17.78 -6.65 -21.14
C VAL A 151 18.32 -5.22 -21.19
N LEU A 152 18.29 -4.47 -20.08
CA LEU A 152 18.84 -3.11 -20.03
C LEU A 152 20.38 -3.10 -20.14
N GLU A 153 21.04 -4.13 -19.59
CA GLU A 153 22.50 -4.32 -19.70
C GLU A 153 22.89 -4.66 -21.15
N GLU A 154 22.19 -5.59 -21.80
CA GLU A 154 22.42 -5.98 -23.20
C GLU A 154 22.27 -4.82 -24.18
N ILE A 155 21.29 -3.94 -23.96
CA ILE A 155 21.04 -2.75 -24.79
C ILE A 155 22.02 -1.61 -24.48
N GLY A 156 22.77 -1.69 -23.38
CA GLY A 156 23.76 -0.68 -22.99
C GLY A 156 23.14 0.60 -22.40
N ILE A 157 22.05 0.44 -21.62
CA ILE A 157 21.38 1.53 -20.91
C ILE A 157 21.28 1.32 -19.39
N ALA A 158 21.73 0.18 -18.86
CA ALA A 158 21.71 -0.09 -17.42
C ALA A 158 22.61 0.88 -16.62
N ASP A 159 23.73 1.31 -17.19
CA ASP A 159 24.68 2.25 -16.56
C ASP A 159 24.09 3.63 -16.26
N ARG A 160 23.10 4.04 -17.06
CA ARG A 160 22.33 5.28 -16.90
C ARG A 160 20.91 5.04 -16.35
N THR A 161 20.62 3.85 -15.85
CA THR A 161 19.31 3.52 -15.26
C THR A 161 19.45 3.33 -13.75
N VAL A 162 18.56 3.96 -12.98
CA VAL A 162 18.45 3.75 -11.54
C VAL A 162 17.14 3.02 -11.24
N PRO A 163 17.17 1.87 -10.54
CA PRO A 163 15.93 1.25 -10.08
C PRO A 163 15.35 2.02 -8.90
N VAL A 164 14.05 2.29 -8.96
CA VAL A 164 13.27 2.86 -7.86
C VAL A 164 12.10 1.93 -7.62
N THR A 165 12.06 1.31 -6.44
CA THR A 165 10.96 0.41 -6.08
C THR A 165 10.05 1.06 -5.06
N TYR A 166 8.75 0.94 -5.28
CA TYR A 166 7.75 1.32 -4.29
C TYR A 166 7.82 0.38 -3.08
N MET A 167 7.47 0.89 -1.91
CA MET A 167 7.43 0.16 -0.64
C MET A 167 6.63 -1.15 -0.75
N ASN A 168 5.60 -1.14 -1.60
CA ASN A 168 4.75 -2.27 -1.96
C ASN A 168 5.45 -3.20 -2.95
N SER A 169 6.58 -3.76 -2.52
CA SER A 169 7.42 -4.74 -3.24
C SER A 169 8.02 -5.72 -2.25
N THR A 170 8.40 -6.91 -2.68
CA THR A 170 9.03 -7.92 -1.81
C THR A 170 10.39 -7.47 -1.29
N ALA A 171 10.87 -8.07 -0.19
CA ALA A 171 12.23 -7.88 0.30
C ALA A 171 13.29 -8.12 -0.78
N ALA A 172 13.13 -9.17 -1.60
CA ALA A 172 14.05 -9.47 -2.70
C ALA A 172 14.15 -8.35 -3.74
N ILE A 173 13.03 -7.70 -4.10
CA ILE A 173 13.05 -6.55 -5.03
C ILE A 173 13.70 -5.32 -4.38
N LYS A 174 13.48 -5.10 -3.07
CA LYS A 174 14.20 -4.05 -2.32
C LYS A 174 15.70 -4.34 -2.30
N ALA A 175 16.10 -5.60 -2.11
CA ALA A 175 17.48 -6.04 -2.14
C ALA A 175 18.11 -5.81 -3.52
N PHE A 176 17.46 -6.25 -4.59
CA PHE A 176 17.87 -5.96 -5.97
C PHE A 176 18.10 -4.46 -6.19
N THR A 177 17.14 -3.64 -5.73
CA THR A 177 17.22 -2.18 -5.84
C THR A 177 18.46 -1.65 -5.09
N GLY A 178 18.72 -2.15 -3.87
CA GLY A 178 19.91 -1.79 -3.09
C GLY A 178 21.22 -2.19 -3.75
N ARG A 179 21.31 -3.41 -4.30
CA ARG A 179 22.49 -3.93 -5.02
C ARG A 179 22.86 -3.06 -6.23
N ARG A 180 21.86 -2.46 -6.88
CA ARG A 180 22.03 -1.56 -8.03
C ARG A 180 22.05 -0.08 -7.62
N ALA A 181 22.27 0.20 -6.34
CA ALA A 181 22.34 1.53 -5.76
C ALA A 181 21.11 2.41 -6.08
N GLY A 182 19.93 1.79 -6.11
CA GLY A 182 18.64 2.45 -6.21
C GLY A 182 18.09 2.92 -4.86
N THR A 183 16.80 3.25 -4.84
CA THR A 183 16.10 3.66 -3.61
C THR A 183 14.70 3.07 -3.54
N VAL A 184 14.19 2.90 -2.32
CA VAL A 184 12.76 2.66 -2.09
C VAL A 184 12.00 4.00 -2.14
N CYS A 185 10.70 3.97 -2.43
CA CYS A 185 9.81 5.12 -2.25
C CYS A 185 8.46 4.70 -1.66
N THR A 186 7.66 5.67 -1.27
CA THR A 186 6.25 5.58 -0.87
C THR A 186 5.42 6.53 -1.74
N SER A 187 4.09 6.48 -1.67
CA SER A 187 3.25 7.46 -2.36
C SER A 187 3.44 8.90 -1.85
N SER A 188 4.01 9.09 -0.65
CA SER A 188 4.28 10.41 -0.05
C SER A 188 5.57 11.06 -0.56
N ASN A 189 6.60 10.27 -0.91
CA ASN A 189 7.93 10.78 -1.26
C ASN A 189 8.42 10.34 -2.67
N ALA A 190 7.56 9.71 -3.49
CA ALA A 190 7.92 9.24 -4.83
C ALA A 190 8.57 10.34 -5.70
N HIS A 191 8.08 11.58 -5.63
CA HIS A 191 8.65 12.71 -6.39
C HIS A 191 10.10 13.02 -5.99
N VAL A 192 10.45 12.90 -4.71
CA VAL A 192 11.81 13.11 -4.21
C VAL A 192 12.71 11.96 -4.66
N ALA A 193 12.23 10.72 -4.51
CA ALA A 193 12.96 9.52 -4.91
C ALA A 193 13.28 9.51 -6.40
N LEU A 194 12.30 9.85 -7.26
CA LEU A 194 12.51 9.92 -8.70
C LEU A 194 13.45 11.06 -9.08
N ARG A 195 13.32 12.25 -8.48
CA ARG A 195 14.24 13.37 -8.75
C ARG A 195 15.68 12.99 -8.40
N TRP A 196 15.90 12.43 -7.23
CA TRP A 196 17.21 11.92 -6.81
C TRP A 196 17.75 10.86 -7.79
N ALA A 197 16.91 9.92 -8.20
CA ALA A 197 17.29 8.85 -9.11
C ALA A 197 17.74 9.41 -10.46
N PHE A 198 17.02 10.39 -11.03
CA PHE A 198 17.44 11.08 -12.25
C PHE A 198 18.74 11.86 -12.05
N ASP A 199 18.85 12.66 -10.99
CA ASP A 199 20.04 13.48 -10.70
C ASP A 199 21.32 12.64 -10.58
N LYS A 200 21.20 11.37 -10.18
CA LYS A 200 22.32 10.43 -10.11
C LYS A 200 22.90 10.03 -11.48
N VAL A 201 22.09 10.02 -12.55
CA VAL A 201 22.45 9.44 -13.86
C VAL A 201 22.22 10.39 -15.04
N GLY A 202 22.12 11.71 -14.81
CA GLY A 202 22.06 12.72 -15.88
C GLY A 202 21.06 13.85 -15.66
N GLY A 203 20.24 13.79 -14.61
CA GLY A 203 19.26 14.81 -14.24
C GLY A 203 17.93 14.68 -14.97
N VAL A 204 16.93 15.40 -14.48
CA VAL A 204 15.55 15.41 -15.02
C VAL A 204 15.47 16.01 -16.42
N GLU A 205 16.45 16.77 -16.89
CA GLU A 205 16.51 17.29 -18.28
C GLU A 205 17.56 16.57 -19.16
N GLY A 206 18.27 15.57 -18.62
CA GLY A 206 19.31 14.82 -19.33
C GLY A 206 18.84 13.50 -19.91
N ASP A 207 19.78 12.56 -20.11
CA ASP A 207 19.52 11.24 -20.71
C ASP A 207 19.39 10.10 -19.67
N GLY A 208 19.43 10.45 -18.37
CA GLY A 208 19.22 9.52 -17.27
C GLY A 208 17.85 8.84 -17.32
N LYS A 209 17.79 7.61 -16.78
CA LYS A 209 16.62 6.73 -16.81
C LYS A 209 16.28 6.18 -15.44
N VAL A 210 15.01 5.84 -15.24
CA VAL A 210 14.53 5.15 -14.04
C VAL A 210 13.74 3.91 -14.42
N LEU A 211 14.05 2.78 -13.79
CA LEU A 211 13.18 1.59 -13.75
C LEU A 211 12.31 1.70 -12.50
N PHE A 212 11.02 1.97 -12.68
CA PHE A 212 10.07 2.15 -11.57
C PHE A 212 9.20 0.91 -11.38
N MET A 213 9.18 0.36 -10.17
CA MET A 213 8.48 -0.89 -9.85
C MET A 213 7.62 -0.79 -8.59
N PRO A 214 6.61 -1.65 -8.41
CA PRO A 214 5.89 -2.36 -9.47
C PRO A 214 4.75 -1.51 -10.06
N ASP A 215 4.33 -0.41 -9.41
CA ASP A 215 3.13 0.34 -9.80
C ASP A 215 3.40 1.35 -10.94
N GLN A 216 2.86 1.06 -12.13
CA GLN A 216 3.01 1.96 -13.28
C GLN A 216 2.35 3.32 -13.10
N HIS A 217 1.27 3.40 -12.32
CA HIS A 217 0.47 4.60 -12.18
C HIS A 217 1.14 5.59 -11.23
N LEU A 218 1.64 5.13 -10.09
CA LEU A 218 2.43 5.94 -9.17
C LEU A 218 3.66 6.52 -9.89
N GLY A 219 4.42 5.68 -10.61
CA GLY A 219 5.59 6.11 -11.37
C GLY A 219 5.22 7.12 -12.47
N ARG A 220 4.21 6.80 -13.29
CA ARG A 220 3.74 7.69 -14.38
C ARG A 220 3.22 9.01 -13.86
N ASN A 221 2.31 8.98 -12.89
CA ASN A 221 1.66 10.19 -12.37
C ASN A 221 2.69 11.11 -11.71
N THR A 222 3.66 10.56 -11.00
CA THR A 222 4.75 11.35 -10.40
C THR A 222 5.63 11.97 -11.48
N ALA A 223 6.01 11.20 -12.51
CA ALA A 223 6.82 11.71 -13.62
C ALA A 223 6.13 12.85 -14.39
N LEU A 224 4.85 12.69 -14.73
CA LEU A 224 4.10 13.69 -15.49
C LEU A 224 3.77 14.93 -14.64
N ARG A 225 3.22 14.74 -13.45
CA ARG A 225 2.71 15.84 -12.60
C ARG A 225 3.82 16.58 -11.86
N ASP A 226 4.76 15.84 -11.27
CA ASP A 226 5.71 16.41 -10.29
C ASP A 226 7.10 16.66 -10.90
N LEU A 227 7.44 15.96 -12.00
CA LEU A 227 8.70 16.16 -12.73
C LEU A 227 8.54 16.85 -14.08
N GLY A 228 7.30 17.09 -14.54
CA GLY A 228 7.03 17.81 -15.79
C GLY A 228 7.42 17.03 -17.06
N MET A 229 7.57 15.70 -16.94
CA MET A 229 7.88 14.84 -18.07
C MET A 229 6.67 14.68 -18.99
N LYS A 230 6.90 14.22 -20.21
CA LYS A 230 5.84 14.00 -21.19
C LYS A 230 5.41 12.53 -21.21
N PRO A 231 4.16 12.22 -21.65
CA PRO A 231 3.69 10.84 -21.77
C PRO A 231 4.63 9.96 -22.61
N GLU A 232 5.22 10.50 -23.67
CA GLU A 232 6.19 9.81 -24.54
C GLU A 232 7.51 9.45 -23.85
N ASP A 233 7.87 10.10 -22.74
CA ASP A 233 9.06 9.74 -21.95
C ASP A 233 8.84 8.46 -21.13
N CYS A 234 7.60 7.99 -21.02
CA CYS A 234 7.20 6.84 -20.22
C CYS A 234 6.85 5.63 -21.08
N VAL A 235 7.49 4.48 -20.82
CA VAL A 235 7.13 3.19 -21.42
C VAL A 235 6.72 2.19 -20.35
N VAL A 236 5.90 1.21 -20.72
CA VAL A 236 5.46 0.15 -19.80
C VAL A 236 6.16 -1.15 -20.15
N TYR A 237 6.91 -1.68 -19.21
CA TYR A 237 7.60 -2.97 -19.30
C TYR A 237 6.66 -4.08 -18.82
N ASP A 238 6.24 -4.97 -19.74
CA ASP A 238 5.45 -6.16 -19.43
C ASP A 238 6.36 -7.39 -19.28
N PRO A 239 6.65 -7.86 -18.04
CA PRO A 239 7.58 -8.97 -17.83
C PRO A 239 7.12 -10.30 -18.45
N ARG A 240 5.86 -10.39 -18.90
CA ARG A 240 5.31 -11.57 -19.58
C ARG A 240 5.66 -11.61 -21.06
N LYS A 241 6.34 -10.59 -21.59
CA LYS A 241 6.70 -10.47 -23.01
C LYS A 241 8.21 -10.35 -23.16
N PRO A 242 8.80 -10.90 -24.24
CA PRO A 242 10.21 -10.67 -24.56
C PRO A 242 10.53 -9.17 -24.62
N GLY A 243 11.62 -8.75 -23.96
CA GLY A 243 12.04 -7.35 -23.87
C GLY A 243 10.98 -6.41 -23.27
N GLY A 244 10.09 -6.91 -22.41
CA GLY A 244 8.99 -6.12 -21.85
C GLY A 244 7.87 -5.81 -22.85
N GLY A 245 7.91 -6.39 -24.05
CA GLY A 245 7.05 -6.01 -25.17
C GLY A 245 7.45 -4.69 -25.82
N LEU A 246 8.70 -4.25 -25.62
CA LEU A 246 9.27 -3.01 -26.14
C LEU A 246 10.44 -3.33 -27.08
N THR A 247 10.67 -2.48 -28.08
CA THR A 247 11.89 -2.56 -28.90
C THR A 247 13.07 -1.90 -28.19
N PRO A 248 14.32 -2.26 -28.55
CA PRO A 248 15.50 -1.59 -28.01
C PRO A 248 15.47 -0.07 -28.21
N GLU A 249 14.98 0.41 -29.35
CA GLU A 249 14.85 1.84 -29.65
C GLU A 249 13.86 2.53 -28.72
N GLN A 250 12.76 1.86 -28.35
CA GLN A 250 11.78 2.40 -27.39
C GLN A 250 12.39 2.50 -25.99
N LEU A 251 13.15 1.49 -25.55
CA LEU A 251 13.84 1.51 -24.26
C LEU A 251 14.95 2.58 -24.20
N VAL A 252 15.68 2.77 -25.30
CA VAL A 252 16.70 3.82 -25.43
C VAL A 252 16.06 5.21 -25.43
N ALA A 253 14.92 5.39 -26.10
CA ALA A 253 14.22 6.68 -26.16
C ALA A 253 13.51 7.03 -24.84
N ALA A 254 13.00 6.05 -24.11
CA ALA A 254 12.26 6.26 -22.87
C ALA A 254 13.17 6.70 -21.71
N ARG A 255 12.59 7.44 -20.77
CA ARG A 255 13.27 7.91 -19.55
C ARG A 255 12.68 7.28 -18.29
N MET A 256 11.39 7.00 -18.30
CA MET A 256 10.69 6.24 -17.26
C MET A 256 10.28 4.88 -17.80
N ILE A 257 10.92 3.82 -17.31
CA ILE A 257 10.57 2.43 -17.61
C ILE A 257 9.67 1.95 -16.46
N LEU A 258 8.37 1.85 -16.71
CA LEU A 258 7.37 1.56 -15.71
C LEU A 258 7.02 0.08 -15.73
N TRP A 259 7.15 -0.61 -14.60
CA TRP A 259 6.71 -2.00 -14.50
C TRP A 259 5.20 -2.12 -14.72
N ARG A 260 4.72 -3.16 -15.42
CA ARG A 260 3.28 -3.40 -15.66
C ARG A 260 2.56 -3.97 -14.42
N GLY A 261 2.76 -3.35 -13.26
CA GLY A 261 1.96 -3.58 -12.05
C GLY A 261 1.01 -2.41 -11.80
N HIS A 262 -0.04 -2.67 -11.04
CA HIS A 262 -1.01 -1.65 -10.61
C HIS A 262 -1.82 -2.14 -9.41
N CYS A 263 -2.30 -1.23 -8.58
CA CYS A 263 -3.23 -1.55 -7.52
C CYS A 263 -4.63 -1.89 -8.07
N SER A 264 -5.17 -3.06 -7.71
CA SER A 264 -6.51 -3.49 -8.13
C SER A 264 -7.65 -2.68 -7.51
N VAL A 265 -7.38 -1.95 -6.41
CA VAL A 265 -8.35 -1.04 -5.79
C VAL A 265 -8.38 0.27 -6.58
N HIS A 266 -7.24 0.95 -6.70
CA HIS A 266 -7.15 2.25 -7.37
C HIS A 266 -7.33 2.18 -8.88
N GLY A 267 -7.02 1.03 -9.51
CA GLY A 267 -7.26 0.78 -10.93
C GLY A 267 -8.74 0.71 -11.32
N ARG A 268 -9.67 0.66 -10.35
CA ARG A 268 -11.12 0.64 -10.61
C ARG A 268 -11.70 2.00 -10.89
N PHE A 269 -11.16 3.04 -10.27
CA PHE A 269 -11.63 4.40 -10.50
C PHE A 269 -11.47 4.74 -11.98
N SER A 270 -12.49 5.39 -12.51
CA SER A 270 -12.59 5.79 -13.91
C SER A 270 -12.97 7.26 -14.02
N PRO A 271 -12.69 7.91 -15.16
CA PRO A 271 -13.16 9.27 -15.43
C PRO A 271 -14.67 9.44 -15.21
N GLN A 272 -15.45 8.41 -15.56
CA GLN A 272 -16.90 8.42 -15.38
C GLN A 272 -17.29 8.60 -13.91
N ASN A 273 -16.59 7.96 -12.97
CA ASN A 273 -16.85 8.14 -11.54
C ASN A 273 -16.69 9.60 -11.11
N VAL A 274 -15.66 10.29 -11.62
CA VAL A 274 -15.41 11.70 -11.33
C VAL A 274 -16.50 12.59 -11.92
N HIS A 275 -16.94 12.31 -13.16
CA HIS A 275 -18.02 13.07 -13.79
C HIS A 275 -19.36 12.86 -13.06
N ASP A 276 -19.68 11.62 -12.69
CA ASP A 276 -20.94 11.29 -12.01
C ASP A 276 -21.03 11.98 -10.65
N ILE A 277 -19.97 11.93 -9.84
CA ILE A 277 -20.00 12.56 -8.51
C ILE A 277 -20.07 14.09 -8.60
N ARG A 278 -19.39 14.71 -9.57
CA ARG A 278 -19.49 16.17 -9.80
C ARG A 278 -20.89 16.58 -10.29
N ALA A 279 -21.56 15.73 -11.05
CA ALA A 279 -22.94 15.97 -11.47
C ALA A 279 -23.93 15.80 -10.30
N ALA A 280 -23.69 14.81 -9.43
CA ALA A 280 -24.55 14.55 -8.26
C ALA A 280 -24.34 15.56 -7.12
N VAL A 281 -23.11 16.03 -6.91
CA VAL A 281 -22.73 16.92 -5.82
C VAL A 281 -21.96 18.13 -6.39
N PRO A 282 -22.68 19.21 -6.79
CA PRO A 282 -22.05 20.41 -7.31
C PRO A 282 -21.08 21.04 -6.29
N GLY A 283 -19.86 21.36 -6.72
CA GLY A 283 -18.82 21.94 -5.86
C GLY A 283 -18.05 20.94 -5.00
N VAL A 284 -18.20 19.63 -5.24
CA VAL A 284 -17.39 18.59 -4.57
C VAL A 284 -15.91 18.70 -4.94
N ASN A 285 -15.04 18.60 -3.94
CA ASN A 285 -13.60 18.44 -4.12
C ASN A 285 -13.27 16.96 -4.34
N VAL A 286 -12.58 16.64 -5.43
CA VAL A 286 -12.18 15.29 -5.78
C VAL A 286 -10.72 15.06 -5.39
N LEU A 287 -10.49 14.14 -4.46
CA LEU A 287 -9.18 13.84 -3.90
C LEU A 287 -8.87 12.34 -4.06
N VAL A 288 -7.82 12.01 -4.81
CA VAL A 288 -7.50 10.62 -5.18
C VAL A 288 -6.08 10.22 -4.80
N HIS A 289 -5.86 8.91 -4.65
CA HIS A 289 -4.52 8.37 -4.45
C HIS A 289 -3.71 8.39 -5.76
N PRO A 290 -2.38 8.59 -5.75
CA PRO A 290 -1.56 8.60 -6.97
C PRO A 290 -1.42 7.24 -7.67
N GLU A 291 -1.90 6.15 -7.06
CA GLU A 291 -2.01 4.83 -7.71
C GLU A 291 -3.21 4.74 -8.69
N CYS A 292 -4.09 5.75 -8.72
CA CYS A 292 -5.18 5.83 -9.69
C CYS A 292 -4.64 6.00 -11.11
N LYS A 293 -5.42 5.55 -12.11
CA LYS A 293 -5.09 5.78 -13.52
C LYS A 293 -4.90 7.28 -13.79
N ASN A 294 -4.00 7.59 -14.72
CA ASN A 294 -3.64 8.97 -15.02
C ASN A 294 -4.85 9.82 -15.45
N GLU A 295 -5.74 9.27 -16.26
CA GLU A 295 -7.02 9.89 -16.64
C GLU A 295 -7.92 10.29 -15.45
N VAL A 296 -7.85 9.58 -14.32
CA VAL A 296 -8.56 9.93 -13.08
C VAL A 296 -7.82 11.02 -12.32
N VAL A 297 -6.49 10.89 -12.25
CA VAL A 297 -5.60 11.85 -11.59
C VAL A 297 -5.68 13.24 -12.25
N GLU A 298 -5.79 13.31 -13.57
CA GLU A 298 -5.95 14.57 -14.31
C GLU A 298 -7.29 15.28 -14.03
N LEU A 299 -8.33 14.53 -13.64
CA LEU A 299 -9.65 15.07 -13.33
C LEU A 299 -9.85 15.39 -11.84
N ALA A 300 -8.93 14.95 -10.98
CA ALA A 300 -8.97 15.19 -9.56
C ALA A 300 -8.48 16.61 -9.22
N ASP A 301 -9.07 17.22 -8.20
CA ASP A 301 -8.65 18.54 -7.70
C ASP A 301 -7.36 18.41 -6.86
N MET A 302 -7.19 17.27 -6.19
CA MET A 302 -6.05 17.00 -5.32
C MET A 302 -5.61 15.53 -5.46
N VAL A 303 -4.32 15.28 -5.31
CA VAL A 303 -3.74 13.95 -5.44
C VAL A 303 -2.69 13.76 -4.36
N GLY A 304 -2.76 12.65 -3.60
CA GLY A 304 -1.77 12.40 -2.56
C GLY A 304 -1.92 11.06 -1.87
N SER A 305 -0.92 10.74 -1.03
CA SER A 305 -0.92 9.53 -0.21
C SER A 305 -2.09 9.51 0.79
N THR A 306 -2.32 8.37 1.43
CA THR A 306 -3.28 8.24 2.54
C THR A 306 -3.12 9.32 3.60
N GLU A 307 -1.88 9.59 4.02
CA GLU A 307 -1.58 10.62 5.03
C GLU A 307 -1.93 12.02 4.54
N TYR A 308 -1.68 12.31 3.25
CA TYR A 308 -2.10 13.56 2.63
C TYR A 308 -3.63 13.69 2.59
N ILE A 309 -4.34 12.59 2.29
CA ILE A 309 -5.80 12.56 2.27
C ILE A 309 -6.37 12.88 3.65
N ILE A 310 -5.84 12.25 4.70
CA ILE A 310 -6.23 12.50 6.09
C ILE A 310 -6.02 13.98 6.44
N LYS A 311 -4.80 14.50 6.21
CA LYS A 311 -4.45 15.91 6.50
C LYS A 311 -5.32 16.91 5.74
N ALA A 312 -5.63 16.63 4.47
CA ALA A 312 -6.47 17.51 3.66
C ALA A 312 -7.90 17.59 4.22
N LEU A 313 -8.45 16.47 4.71
CA LEU A 313 -9.78 16.41 5.32
C LEU A 313 -9.81 17.01 6.73
N ASP A 314 -8.76 16.79 7.53
CA ASP A 314 -8.60 17.43 8.85
C ASP A 314 -8.58 18.97 8.73
N ALA A 315 -7.92 19.49 7.69
CA ALA A 315 -7.78 20.92 7.44
C ALA A 315 -8.95 21.53 6.65
N ALA A 316 -9.92 20.72 6.20
CA ALA A 316 -11.03 21.19 5.37
C ALA A 316 -12.08 21.96 6.19
N GLU A 317 -12.70 22.95 5.57
CA GLU A 317 -13.75 23.76 6.19
C GLU A 317 -15.02 22.93 6.47
N PRO A 318 -15.71 23.16 7.61
CA PRO A 318 -17.00 22.53 7.88
C PRO A 318 -18.03 22.79 6.76
N GLY A 319 -18.83 21.79 6.44
CA GLY A 319 -19.84 21.84 5.37
C GLY A 319 -19.29 21.63 3.95
N SER A 320 -17.98 21.50 3.78
CA SER A 320 -17.38 21.15 2.48
C SER A 320 -17.72 19.72 2.06
N SER A 321 -17.75 19.51 0.73
CA SER A 321 -18.03 18.20 0.13
C SER A 321 -16.78 17.62 -0.52
N TRP A 322 -16.54 16.33 -0.29
CA TRP A 322 -15.34 15.63 -0.71
C TRP A 322 -15.68 14.27 -1.32
N ALA A 323 -15.08 13.96 -2.47
CA ALA A 323 -15.12 12.64 -3.09
C ALA A 323 -13.73 12.02 -3.03
N ILE A 324 -13.59 10.92 -2.28
CA ILE A 324 -12.30 10.31 -1.97
C ILE A 324 -12.10 9.04 -2.80
N GLY A 325 -11.05 9.02 -3.62
CA GLY A 325 -10.65 7.87 -4.43
C GLY A 325 -9.49 7.10 -3.82
N THR A 326 -9.77 6.27 -2.80
CA THR A 326 -8.78 5.39 -2.15
C THR A 326 -9.46 4.13 -1.59
N GLU A 327 -8.89 3.40 -0.63
CA GLU A 327 -9.53 2.23 -0.02
C GLU A 327 -10.73 2.60 0.87
N LEU A 328 -11.81 1.81 0.80
CA LEU A 328 -13.12 2.13 1.40
C LEU A 328 -13.13 2.21 2.93
N ASN A 329 -12.39 1.37 3.66
CA ASN A 329 -12.35 1.40 5.13
C ASN A 329 -11.81 2.74 5.62
N LEU A 330 -10.77 3.26 4.96
CA LEU A 330 -10.27 4.60 5.28
C LEU A 330 -11.33 5.68 5.03
N VAL A 331 -12.03 5.61 3.90
CA VAL A 331 -13.05 6.62 3.54
C VAL A 331 -14.21 6.61 4.54
N ARG A 332 -14.69 5.43 4.94
CA ARG A 332 -15.71 5.28 6.00
C ARG A 332 -15.23 5.87 7.31
N ARG A 333 -13.99 5.59 7.71
CA ARG A 333 -13.40 6.12 8.95
C ARG A 333 -13.28 7.64 8.93
N LEU A 334 -12.86 8.21 7.80
CA LEU A 334 -12.81 9.66 7.61
C LEU A 334 -14.20 10.30 7.66
N ALA A 335 -15.20 9.68 7.03
CA ALA A 335 -16.58 10.17 7.09
C ALA A 335 -17.14 10.16 8.53
N ALA A 336 -16.83 9.12 9.31
CA ALA A 336 -17.22 9.03 10.72
C ALA A 336 -16.48 10.04 11.61
N ALA A 337 -15.19 10.30 11.33
CA ALA A 337 -14.38 11.26 12.07
C ALA A 337 -14.75 12.73 11.79
N HIS A 338 -15.32 13.02 10.62
CA HIS A 338 -15.72 14.37 10.19
C HIS A 338 -17.22 14.46 9.86
N PRO A 339 -18.13 14.31 10.85
CA PRO A 339 -19.58 14.40 10.63
C PRO A 339 -20.04 15.81 10.20
N ASP A 340 -19.17 16.80 10.34
CA ASP A 340 -19.34 18.18 9.90
C ASP A 340 -19.09 18.37 8.39
N LYS A 341 -18.62 17.34 7.66
CA LYS A 341 -18.28 17.38 6.23
C LYS A 341 -19.07 16.33 5.45
N ASN A 342 -19.28 16.58 4.15
CA ASN A 342 -19.92 15.59 3.26
C ASN A 342 -18.84 14.74 2.58
N VAL A 343 -18.53 13.57 3.14
CA VAL A 343 -17.52 12.66 2.58
C VAL A 343 -18.20 11.57 1.75
N HIS A 344 -17.80 11.44 0.49
CA HIS A 344 -18.29 10.47 -0.47
C HIS A 344 -17.16 9.54 -0.92
N TYR A 345 -17.47 8.26 -1.11
CA TYR A 345 -16.59 7.35 -1.83
C TYR A 345 -16.69 7.61 -3.34
N LEU A 346 -15.56 7.65 -4.04
CA LEU A 346 -15.55 8.02 -5.46
C LEU A 346 -16.23 6.96 -6.36
N ASP A 347 -16.14 5.67 -6.03
CA ASP A 347 -16.81 4.60 -6.78
C ASP A 347 -18.20 4.32 -6.17
N SER A 348 -19.18 3.98 -7.01
CA SER A 348 -20.51 3.53 -6.58
C SER A 348 -20.53 2.06 -6.14
N THR A 349 -19.44 1.33 -6.38
CA THR A 349 -19.32 -0.11 -6.10
C THR A 349 -18.29 -0.36 -5.00
N VAL A 350 -18.63 -1.21 -4.04
CA VAL A 350 -17.69 -1.64 -2.99
C VAL A 350 -16.49 -2.38 -3.61
N CYS A 351 -15.29 -1.90 -3.32
CA CYS A 351 -14.07 -2.64 -3.52
C CYS A 351 -13.19 -2.53 -2.27
N PHE A 352 -13.08 -3.65 -1.58
CA PHE A 352 -12.13 -3.83 -0.50
C PHE A 352 -10.77 -4.25 -1.07
N CYS A 353 -9.69 -3.85 -0.42
CA CYS A 353 -8.44 -4.56 -0.59
C CYS A 353 -8.62 -5.98 -0.02
N SER A 354 -8.76 -6.97 -0.90
CA SER A 354 -9.09 -8.35 -0.54
C SER A 354 -8.04 -8.99 0.35
N THR A 355 -6.77 -8.58 0.22
CA THR A 355 -5.66 -9.11 1.01
C THR A 355 -5.49 -8.40 2.35
N MET A 356 -5.68 -7.07 2.42
CA MET A 356 -5.71 -6.35 3.71
C MET A 356 -6.80 -6.87 4.63
N ASN A 357 -8.00 -7.10 4.08
CA ASN A 357 -9.15 -7.60 4.82
C ASN A 357 -9.05 -9.08 5.22
N ARG A 358 -7.96 -9.80 4.89
CA ARG A 358 -7.76 -11.16 5.38
C ARG A 358 -7.43 -11.19 6.87
N ILE A 359 -6.74 -10.18 7.36
CA ILE A 359 -6.52 -10.02 8.78
C ILE A 359 -7.83 -9.54 9.40
N ASP A 360 -8.51 -10.47 10.06
CA ASP A 360 -9.71 -10.23 10.83
C ASP A 360 -9.47 -10.54 12.30
N LEU A 361 -10.50 -10.30 13.12
CA LEU A 361 -10.40 -10.50 14.55
C LEU A 361 -10.04 -11.96 14.95
N PRO A 362 -10.59 -13.02 14.32
CA PRO A 362 -10.11 -14.39 14.50
C PRO A 362 -8.61 -14.60 14.31
N HIS A 363 -8.02 -14.10 13.22
CA HIS A 363 -6.58 -14.23 12.97
C HIS A 363 -5.76 -13.47 14.01
N LEU A 364 -6.17 -12.25 14.34
CA LEU A 364 -5.50 -11.46 15.38
C LEU A 364 -5.55 -12.15 16.75
N VAL A 365 -6.73 -12.62 17.17
CA VAL A 365 -6.91 -13.33 18.45
C VAL A 365 -6.04 -14.58 18.49
N TRP A 366 -6.07 -15.38 17.42
CA TRP A 366 -5.25 -16.59 17.34
C TRP A 366 -3.74 -16.30 17.43
N ALA A 367 -3.27 -15.26 16.75
CA ALA A 367 -1.87 -14.85 16.82
C ALA A 367 -1.50 -14.42 18.24
N LEU A 368 -2.30 -13.57 18.89
CA LEU A 368 -2.06 -13.10 20.26
C LEU A 368 -2.11 -14.25 21.28
N GLU A 369 -3.10 -15.12 21.21
CA GLU A 369 -3.22 -16.27 22.12
C GLU A 369 -2.09 -17.29 21.93
N SER A 370 -1.63 -17.47 20.68
CA SER A 370 -0.46 -18.31 20.41
C SER A 370 0.80 -17.75 21.07
N LEU A 371 1.01 -16.43 21.00
CA LEU A 371 2.11 -15.75 21.69
C LEU A 371 2.00 -15.86 23.22
N VAL A 372 0.79 -15.73 23.79
CA VAL A 372 0.54 -15.97 25.23
C VAL A 372 0.93 -17.39 25.62
N ALA A 373 0.66 -18.38 24.76
CA ALA A 373 1.05 -19.76 24.95
C ALA A 373 2.56 -20.03 24.72
N GLY A 374 3.35 -19.00 24.42
CA GLY A 374 4.78 -19.11 24.13
C GLY A 374 5.09 -19.71 22.75
N LYS A 375 4.11 -19.74 21.84
CA LYS A 375 4.26 -20.24 20.46
C LYS A 375 4.24 -19.07 19.49
N VAL A 376 5.38 -18.80 18.87
CA VAL A 376 5.47 -17.84 17.77
C VAL A 376 4.92 -18.50 16.50
N VAL A 377 3.93 -17.85 15.90
CA VAL A 377 3.25 -18.30 14.68
C VAL A 377 3.50 -17.29 13.57
N ASN A 378 3.55 -17.75 12.32
CA ASN A 378 3.68 -16.88 11.15
C ASN A 378 4.78 -15.82 11.28
N GLN A 379 5.91 -16.21 11.85
CA GLN A 379 7.06 -15.32 11.96
C GLN A 379 7.56 -15.00 10.55
N ILE A 380 7.67 -13.72 10.26
CA ILE A 380 8.32 -13.23 9.05
C ILE A 380 9.82 -13.18 9.34
N VAL A 381 10.60 -13.76 8.43
CA VAL A 381 12.06 -13.76 8.47
C VAL A 381 12.56 -13.53 7.05
N VAL A 382 13.26 -12.42 6.86
CA VAL A 382 13.90 -12.09 5.58
C VAL A 382 15.32 -12.68 5.56
N ASP A 383 15.74 -13.22 4.42
CA ASP A 383 17.11 -13.70 4.24
C ASP A 383 18.13 -12.60 4.55
N SER A 384 19.23 -12.95 5.21
CA SER A 384 20.20 -11.95 5.69
C SER A 384 20.84 -11.11 4.58
N ASP A 385 21.07 -11.67 3.38
CA ASP A 385 21.64 -10.92 2.26
C ASP A 385 20.59 -9.96 1.68
N ASP A 386 19.36 -10.45 1.52
CA ASP A 386 18.24 -9.61 1.08
C ASP A 386 17.94 -8.51 2.10
N ALA A 387 17.95 -8.80 3.40
CA ALA A 387 17.73 -7.84 4.46
C ALA A 387 18.79 -6.74 4.45
N TYR A 388 20.07 -7.10 4.27
CA TYR A 388 21.16 -6.14 4.17
C TYR A 388 20.96 -5.18 2.99
N TRP A 389 20.74 -5.69 1.78
CA TRP A 389 20.59 -4.83 0.60
C TRP A 389 19.27 -4.08 0.57
N ALA A 390 18.19 -4.67 1.07
CA ALA A 390 16.92 -3.98 1.24
C ALA A 390 17.06 -2.82 2.22
N ARG A 391 17.80 -3.02 3.32
CA ARG A 391 18.13 -1.94 4.27
C ARG A 391 18.92 -0.82 3.60
N VAL A 392 19.90 -1.13 2.75
CA VAL A 392 20.62 -0.10 1.97
C VAL A 392 19.66 0.77 1.15
N ALA A 393 18.68 0.15 0.46
CA ALA A 393 17.70 0.89 -0.34
C ALA A 393 16.70 1.70 0.52
N LEU A 394 16.33 1.18 1.70
CA LEU A 394 15.46 1.86 2.67
C LEU A 394 16.16 3.03 3.36
N ASP A 395 17.43 2.86 3.74
CA ASP A 395 18.27 3.91 4.32
C ASP A 395 18.54 5.01 3.29
N GLN A 396 18.72 4.64 2.01
CA GLN A 396 18.82 5.62 0.93
C GLN A 396 17.53 6.43 0.79
N MET A 397 16.35 5.79 0.89
CA MET A 397 15.07 6.50 0.90
C MET A 397 15.06 7.52 2.04
N LEU A 398 15.40 7.09 3.25
CA LEU A 398 15.46 7.94 4.46
C LEU A 398 16.42 9.11 4.36
N ALA A 399 17.53 8.95 3.63
CA ALA A 399 18.50 10.01 3.42
C ALA A 399 17.98 11.13 2.50
N LEU A 400 16.86 10.92 1.80
CA LEU A 400 16.28 11.92 0.91
C LEU A 400 15.54 13.02 1.70
N PRO A 401 15.48 14.26 1.17
CA PRO A 401 14.74 15.35 1.81
C PRO A 401 13.24 15.05 1.93
N GLY A 402 12.61 15.41 3.06
CA GLY A 402 11.15 15.33 3.23
C GLY A 402 10.63 14.07 3.94
N HIS A 403 11.50 13.41 4.71
CA HIS A 403 11.16 12.30 5.62
C HIS A 403 10.91 12.72 7.07
#